data_AF-A0A0N5C0T8-F1
#
_entry.id   AF-A0A0N5C0T8-F1
#
_cell.length_a   1.000
_cell.length_b   1.000
_cell.length_c   1.000
_cell.angle_alpha   90.00
_cell.angle_beta   90.00
_cell.angle_gamma   90.00
#
_symmetry.space_group_name_H-M   'P 1'
#
loop_
_entity.id
_entity.type
_entity.pdbx_description
1 polymer ?
#
loop_
_entity_poly.entity_id
_entity_poly.type
_entity_poly.pdbx_seq_one_letter_code
_entity_poly.pdbx_strand_id
1 'polypeptide(L)'
;MNEEYMMRGDANDKFKYFPEDVQKIERYKLNFQNEIMAFLSGAPESVRNIYISGLLEITNTMAHLLNKYFPSLSFLLLKTIKKIDRRCLKNFRNLEIFVSWIGNIIEVPSNLKVCMVIDDYGDHFYKRSEFESSSKYYRELDQFTKEYTYHGSIEGKVFFRHFHEYNKLKSYLRIITEHNSVFLIN
;
A
#
# COMPACT_ATOMS: atom_id res chain seq x y z
N MET A 1 13.23 -7.00 -30.13
CA MET A 1 12.49 -5.73 -30.29
C MET A 1 12.27 -5.22 -28.88
N ASN A 2 13.09 -4.27 -28.45
CA ASN A 2 13.17 -3.83 -27.05
C ASN A 2 12.11 -2.76 -26.82
N GLU A 3 11.20 -2.98 -25.87
CA GLU A 3 10.23 -1.98 -25.46
C GLU A 3 10.95 -0.92 -24.61
N GLU A 4 11.09 0.30 -25.14
CA GLU A 4 11.51 1.48 -24.40
C GLU A 4 10.34 1.94 -23.52
N TYR A 5 10.50 1.93 -22.19
CA TYR A 5 9.52 2.50 -21.27
C TYR A 5 9.71 4.03 -21.19
N MET A 6 8.90 4.78 -21.94
CA MET A 6 8.85 6.24 -21.89
C MET A 6 7.87 6.74 -20.83
N MET A 7 8.36 7.39 -19.78
CA MET A 7 7.53 8.23 -18.91
C MET A 7 7.53 9.66 -19.47
N ARG A 8 6.33 10.25 -19.67
CA ARG A 8 6.19 11.67 -20.02
C ARG A 8 6.39 12.51 -18.75
N GLY A 9 7.58 13.11 -18.61
CA GLY A 9 7.80 14.24 -17.71
C GLY A 9 7.31 15.53 -18.35
N ASP A 10 6.91 16.48 -17.51
CA ASP A 10 6.47 17.81 -17.93
C ASP A 10 7.57 18.55 -18.71
N ALA A 11 7.14 19.25 -19.75
CA ALA A 11 7.90 20.14 -20.65
C ALA A 11 9.44 19.99 -20.67
N ASN A 12 9.92 19.15 -21.61
CA ASN A 12 11.25 19.16 -22.26
C ASN A 12 12.40 18.28 -21.75
N ASP A 13 12.30 17.55 -20.64
CA ASP A 13 13.31 16.52 -20.32
C ASP A 13 12.76 15.10 -20.45
N LYS A 14 13.04 14.47 -21.60
CA LYS A 14 12.82 13.04 -21.81
C LYS A 14 13.96 12.28 -21.14
N PHE A 15 13.77 11.85 -19.89
CA PHE A 15 14.66 10.87 -19.28
C PHE A 15 14.56 9.55 -20.07
N LYS A 16 15.61 9.24 -20.83
CA LYS A 16 15.78 7.93 -21.47
C LYS A 16 16.42 7.00 -20.44
N TYR A 17 15.64 6.06 -19.93
CA TYR A 17 16.20 4.93 -19.19
C TYR A 17 16.59 3.85 -20.19
N PHE A 18 17.85 3.42 -20.15
CA PHE A 18 18.25 2.27 -20.94
C PHE A 18 17.66 1.00 -20.30
N PRO A 19 17.33 -0.05 -21.09
CA PRO A 19 16.82 -1.31 -20.55
C PRO A 19 17.71 -1.91 -19.45
N GLU A 20 19.02 -1.67 -19.53
CA GLU A 20 20.04 -2.05 -18.54
C GLU A 20 19.82 -1.35 -17.19
N ASP A 21 19.40 -0.08 -17.18
CA ASP A 21 19.07 0.67 -15.96
C ASP A 21 17.79 0.13 -15.32
N VAL A 22 16.80 -0.25 -16.12
CA VAL A 22 15.54 -0.85 -15.62
C VAL A 22 15.83 -2.18 -14.93
N GLN A 23 16.60 -3.07 -15.57
CA GLN A 23 16.99 -4.36 -14.99
C GLN A 23 17.82 -4.17 -13.71
N LYS A 24 18.72 -3.18 -13.70
CA LYS A 24 19.52 -2.83 -12.52
C LYS A 24 18.65 -2.34 -11.37
N ILE A 25 17.68 -1.45 -11.63
CA ILE A 25 16.71 -0.97 -10.64
C ILE A 25 15.86 -2.11 -10.10
N GLU A 26 15.35 -3.00 -10.95
CA GLU A 26 14.56 -4.15 -10.52
C GLU A 26 15.38 -5.09 -9.63
N ARG A 27 16.65 -5.34 -9.97
CA ARG A 27 17.55 -6.13 -9.14
C ARG A 27 17.79 -5.48 -7.77
N TYR A 28 17.99 -4.17 -7.71
CA TYR A 28 18.10 -3.46 -6.43
C TYR A 28 16.82 -3.56 -5.60
N LYS A 29 15.64 -3.37 -6.22
CA LYS A 29 14.36 -3.52 -5.53
C LYS A 29 14.12 -4.94 -5.02
N LEU A 30 14.53 -5.95 -5.78
CA LEU A 30 14.43 -7.34 -5.36
C LEU A 30 15.35 -7.63 -4.15
N ASN A 31 16.59 -7.16 -4.18
CA ASN A 31 17.50 -7.29 -3.05
C ASN A 31 16.95 -6.58 -1.81
N PHE A 32 16.51 -5.33 -1.96
CA PHE A 32 15.88 -4.56 -0.88
C PHE A 32 14.66 -5.30 -0.31
N GLN A 33 13.79 -5.85 -1.15
CA GLN A 33 12.64 -6.62 -0.70
C GLN A 33 13.05 -7.87 0.09
N ASN A 34 14.07 -8.60 -0.35
CA ASN A 34 14.58 -9.75 0.39
C ASN A 34 15.15 -9.34 1.74
N GLU A 35 15.89 -8.23 1.81
CA GLU A 35 16.43 -7.68 3.06
C GLU A 35 15.32 -7.24 4.01
N ILE A 36 14.28 -6.56 3.51
CA ILE A 36 13.12 -6.17 4.33
C ILE A 36 12.37 -7.39 4.85
N MET A 37 12.15 -8.41 4.02
CA MET A 37 11.48 -9.64 4.47
C MET A 37 12.32 -10.41 5.51
N ALA A 38 13.64 -10.40 5.38
CA ALA A 38 14.56 -10.98 6.37
C ALA A 38 14.61 -10.15 7.66
N PHE A 39 14.57 -8.83 7.58
CA PHE A 39 14.46 -7.96 8.74
C PHE A 39 13.15 -8.19 9.50
N LEU A 40 12.03 -8.26 8.78
CA LEU A 40 10.71 -8.47 9.36
C LEU A 40 10.56 -9.85 10.01
N SER A 41 11.27 -10.88 9.54
CA SER A 41 11.20 -12.21 10.17
C SER A 41 11.84 -12.27 11.56
N GLY A 42 12.71 -11.30 11.90
CA GLY A 42 13.32 -11.17 13.22
C GLY A 42 12.60 -10.21 14.18
N ALA A 43 11.53 -9.54 13.73
CA ALA A 43 10.80 -8.58 14.54
C ALA A 43 9.82 -9.29 15.50
N PRO A 44 9.40 -8.64 16.60
CA PRO A 44 8.49 -9.26 17.57
C PRO A 44 7.12 -9.62 16.97
N GLU A 45 6.58 -10.79 17.33
CA GLU A 45 5.24 -11.23 16.90
C GLU A 45 4.11 -10.32 17.42
N SER A 46 4.40 -9.50 18.43
CA SER A 46 3.47 -8.54 19.03
C SER A 46 3.22 -7.30 18.16
N VAL A 47 3.96 -7.10 17.07
CA VAL A 47 3.77 -5.95 16.18
C VAL A 47 2.35 -5.95 15.62
N ARG A 48 1.68 -4.80 15.76
CA ARG A 48 0.27 -4.64 15.34
C ARG A 48 0.08 -3.72 14.15
N ASN A 49 1.11 -2.96 13.81
CA ASN A 49 1.04 -1.90 12.81
C ASN A 49 2.28 -1.97 11.94
N ILE A 50 2.09 -2.06 10.64
CA ILE A 50 3.18 -2.12 9.67
C ILE A 50 2.95 -1.10 8.57
N TYR A 51 4.00 -0.34 8.28
CA TYR A 51 4.14 0.51 7.11
C TYR A 51 5.25 -0.06 6.23
N ILE A 52 4.92 -0.40 4.99
CA ILE A 52 5.88 -0.90 3.99
C ILE A 52 5.80 -0.01 2.76
N SER A 53 6.97 0.42 2.28
CA SER A 53 7.07 1.20 1.06
C SER A 53 8.20 0.73 0.13
N GLY A 54 8.00 0.94 -1.17
CA GLY A 54 9.07 0.81 -2.17
C GLY A 54 9.38 -0.62 -2.61
N LEU A 55 8.58 -1.61 -2.21
CA LEU A 55 8.80 -3.00 -2.63
C LEU A 55 8.44 -3.20 -4.11
N LEU A 56 9.07 -4.22 -4.70
CA LEU A 56 8.76 -4.63 -6.07
C LEU A 56 7.37 -5.24 -6.13
N GLU A 57 7.06 -6.14 -5.21
CA GLU A 57 5.76 -6.78 -5.16
C GLU A 57 5.34 -7.25 -3.77
N ILE A 58 4.04 -7.43 -3.60
CA ILE A 58 3.45 -8.19 -2.49
C ILE A 58 2.69 -9.37 -3.08
N THR A 59 3.27 -10.56 -2.94
CA THR A 59 2.65 -11.82 -3.35
C THR A 59 1.78 -12.40 -2.23
N ASN A 60 0.89 -13.33 -2.57
CA ASN A 60 0.14 -14.10 -1.57
C ASN A 60 1.07 -14.84 -0.60
N THR A 61 2.20 -15.38 -1.07
CA THR A 61 3.20 -16.06 -0.24
C THR A 61 3.84 -15.09 0.76
N MET A 62 4.19 -13.88 0.31
CA MET A 62 4.73 -12.84 1.20
C MET A 62 3.70 -12.42 2.24
N ALA A 63 2.45 -12.18 1.83
CA ALA A 63 1.38 -11.85 2.77
C ALA A 63 1.12 -12.96 3.79
N HIS A 64 1.18 -14.23 3.38
CA HIS A 64 1.11 -15.37 4.28
C HIS A 64 2.25 -15.37 5.30
N LEU A 65 3.49 -15.13 4.86
CA LEU A 65 4.65 -15.02 5.74
C LEU A 65 4.52 -13.84 6.70
N LEU A 66 4.09 -12.66 6.23
CA LEU A 66 3.86 -11.50 7.08
C LEU A 66 2.80 -11.78 8.16
N ASN A 67 1.69 -12.46 7.81
CA ASN A 67 0.70 -12.86 8.81
C ASN A 67 1.25 -13.92 9.79
N LYS A 68 2.20 -14.76 9.37
CA LYS A 68 2.87 -15.71 10.26
C LYS A 68 3.83 -15.00 11.23
N TYR A 69 4.60 -14.02 10.74
CA TYR A 69 5.51 -13.23 11.57
C TYR A 69 4.75 -12.31 12.52
N PHE A 70 3.62 -11.76 12.08
CA PHE A 70 2.83 -10.79 12.83
C PHE A 70 1.37 -11.24 12.93
N PRO A 71 1.08 -12.28 13.74
CA PRO A 71 -0.27 -12.80 13.87
C PRO A 71 -1.24 -11.76 14.45
N SER A 72 -0.73 -10.75 15.17
CA SER A 72 -1.53 -9.66 15.76
C SER A 72 -1.67 -8.41 14.87
N LEU A 73 -1.20 -8.47 13.62
CA LEU A 73 -1.23 -7.34 12.70
C LEU A 73 -2.66 -6.87 12.45
N SER A 74 -2.94 -5.63 12.83
CA SER A 74 -4.26 -4.99 12.74
C SER A 74 -4.30 -3.76 11.84
N PHE A 75 -3.13 -3.17 11.56
CA PHE A 75 -2.97 -2.05 10.65
C PHE A 75 -1.87 -2.36 9.63
N LEU A 76 -2.19 -2.24 8.34
CA LEU A 76 -1.22 -2.38 7.26
C LEU A 76 -1.34 -1.20 6.30
N LEU A 77 -0.21 -0.55 6.06
CA LEU A 77 -0.06 0.48 5.06
C LEU A 77 0.95 0.02 4.00
N LEU A 78 0.53 0.03 2.73
CA LEU A 78 1.40 -0.25 1.59
C LEU A 78 1.51 0.98 0.68
N LYS A 79 2.73 1.49 0.48
CA LYS A 79 3.02 2.67 -0.34
C LYS A 79 4.01 2.38 -1.48
N THR A 80 3.75 2.83 -2.70
CA THR A 80 4.68 2.72 -3.84
C THR A 80 5.15 1.27 -4.05
N ILE A 81 4.18 0.35 -4.10
CA ILE A 81 4.41 -1.06 -4.43
C ILE A 81 4.07 -1.26 -5.90
N LYS A 82 5.02 -1.76 -6.70
CA LYS A 82 4.83 -1.87 -8.16
C LYS A 82 3.73 -2.89 -8.51
N LYS A 83 3.67 -4.03 -7.82
CA LYS A 83 2.67 -5.08 -8.07
C LYS A 83 2.14 -5.67 -6.78
N ILE A 84 0.82 -5.86 -6.68
CA ILE A 84 0.22 -6.52 -5.51
C ILE A 84 -0.74 -7.60 -5.98
N ASP A 85 -0.60 -8.80 -5.42
CA ASP A 85 -1.55 -9.88 -5.65
C ASP A 85 -2.92 -9.49 -5.13
N ARG A 86 -3.94 -9.58 -6.00
CA ARG A 86 -5.32 -9.17 -5.71
C ARG A 86 -5.89 -9.76 -4.43
N ARG A 87 -5.47 -10.97 -4.02
CA ARG A 87 -6.01 -11.69 -2.85
C ARG A 87 -5.09 -11.69 -1.64
N CYS A 88 -3.97 -10.94 -1.68
CA CYS A 88 -2.96 -11.00 -0.63
C CYS A 88 -3.53 -10.71 0.76
N LEU A 89 -4.49 -9.78 0.86
CA LEU A 89 -5.07 -9.36 2.13
C LEU A 89 -5.89 -10.45 2.83
N LYS A 90 -6.37 -11.46 2.10
CA LYS A 90 -7.11 -12.60 2.67
C LYS A 90 -6.25 -13.46 3.61
N ASN A 91 -4.93 -13.33 3.54
CA ASN A 91 -4.02 -14.03 4.45
C ASN A 91 -4.00 -13.43 5.86
N PHE A 92 -4.34 -12.15 6.03
CA PHE A 92 -4.24 -11.47 7.31
C PHE A 92 -5.48 -11.66 8.17
N ARG A 93 -5.38 -12.49 9.21
CA ARG A 93 -6.54 -12.92 10.01
C ARG A 93 -7.10 -11.83 10.93
N ASN A 94 -6.24 -10.91 11.35
CA ASN A 94 -6.57 -9.88 12.33
C ASN A 94 -6.52 -8.44 11.76
N LEU A 95 -6.38 -8.31 10.43
CA LEU A 95 -6.28 -7.01 9.78
C LEU A 95 -7.61 -6.25 9.87
N GLU A 96 -7.59 -5.10 10.53
CA GLU A 96 -8.77 -4.23 10.70
C GLU A 96 -8.71 -3.00 9.81
N ILE A 97 -7.50 -2.48 9.57
CA ILE A 97 -7.27 -1.24 8.84
C ILE A 97 -6.24 -1.49 7.74
N PHE A 98 -6.62 -1.17 6.51
CA PHE A 98 -5.76 -1.22 5.35
C PHE A 98 -5.70 0.15 4.68
N VAL A 99 -4.50 0.59 4.37
CA VAL A 99 -4.25 1.87 3.71
C VAL A 99 -3.31 1.65 2.55
N SER A 100 -3.61 2.25 1.39
CA SER A 100 -2.73 2.04 0.27
C SER A 100 -2.75 3.09 -0.83
N TRP A 101 -1.57 3.32 -1.39
CA TRP A 101 -1.31 4.07 -2.63
C TRP A 101 -1.38 3.06 -3.76
N ILE A 102 -2.58 2.81 -4.28
CA ILE A 102 -2.76 1.72 -5.23
C ILE A 102 -3.46 2.19 -6.50
N GLY A 103 -2.93 1.71 -7.63
CA GLY A 103 -3.59 1.70 -8.94
C GLY A 103 -4.29 0.38 -9.36
N ASN A 104 -4.31 -0.63 -8.49
CA ASN A 104 -4.91 -1.95 -8.67
C ASN A 104 -6.05 -2.26 -7.66
N ILE A 105 -7.06 -3.01 -8.08
CA ILE A 105 -8.09 -3.48 -7.16
C ILE A 105 -7.55 -4.64 -6.31
N ILE A 106 -7.55 -4.49 -4.98
CA ILE A 106 -7.25 -5.56 -4.02
C ILE A 106 -8.52 -6.02 -3.33
N GLU A 107 -8.78 -7.33 -3.37
CA GLU A 107 -9.85 -7.97 -2.60
C GLU A 107 -9.52 -7.87 -1.10
N VAL A 108 -10.41 -7.21 -0.36
CA VAL A 108 -10.30 -7.08 1.10
C VAL A 108 -11.03 -8.23 1.80
N PRO A 109 -10.57 -8.63 3.00
CA PRO A 109 -11.28 -9.63 3.79
C PRO A 109 -12.48 -9.00 4.52
N SER A 110 -13.46 -9.83 4.89
CA SER A 110 -14.73 -9.36 5.48
C SER A 110 -14.57 -8.77 6.88
N ASN A 111 -13.48 -9.09 7.60
CA ASN A 111 -13.15 -8.52 8.90
C ASN A 111 -12.49 -7.13 8.81
N LEU A 112 -12.20 -6.62 7.60
CA LEU A 112 -11.61 -5.31 7.41
C LEU A 112 -12.65 -4.22 7.74
N LYS A 113 -12.32 -3.38 8.72
CA LYS A 113 -13.20 -2.31 9.25
C LYS A 113 -13.00 -1.00 8.50
N VAL A 114 -11.76 -0.71 8.10
CA VAL A 114 -11.40 0.53 7.39
C VAL A 114 -10.50 0.21 6.22
N CYS A 115 -10.85 0.75 5.05
CA CYS A 115 -9.99 0.78 3.87
C CYS A 115 -9.75 2.24 3.46
N MET A 116 -8.50 2.61 3.20
CA MET A 116 -8.18 3.90 2.61
C MET A 116 -7.43 3.72 1.30
N VAL A 117 -7.94 4.32 0.23
CA VAL A 117 -7.24 4.47 -1.04
C VAL A 117 -6.71 5.89 -1.10
N ILE A 118 -5.40 6.01 -1.24
CA ILE A 118 -4.73 7.30 -1.25
C ILE A 118 -4.68 7.86 -2.66
N ASP A 119 -4.98 9.15 -2.73
CA ASP A 119 -4.89 9.96 -3.93
C ASP A 119 -3.56 10.71 -3.91
N ASP A 120 -2.56 10.20 -4.63
CA ASP A 120 -1.22 10.80 -4.71
C ASP A 120 -0.95 11.25 -6.13
N TYR A 121 -1.50 12.41 -6.50
CA TYR A 121 -1.35 13.03 -7.82
C TYR A 121 0.08 13.44 -8.20
N GLY A 122 1.08 13.18 -7.35
CA GLY A 122 2.51 13.41 -7.65
C GLY A 122 3.30 12.16 -7.99
N ASP A 123 2.76 10.96 -7.76
CA ASP A 123 3.49 9.71 -8.00
C ASP A 123 3.30 9.25 -9.46
N HIS A 124 4.38 9.29 -10.25
CA HIS A 124 4.39 8.87 -11.64
C HIS A 124 3.94 7.42 -11.87
N PHE A 125 3.87 6.59 -10.82
CA PHE A 125 3.45 5.20 -10.94
C PHE A 125 1.92 5.00 -10.98
N TYR A 126 1.12 6.00 -10.59
CA TYR A 126 -0.33 5.83 -10.45
C TYR A 126 -1.13 6.81 -11.31
N LYS A 127 -2.13 6.28 -12.00
CA LYS A 127 -3.05 7.10 -12.82
C LYS A 127 -4.30 7.44 -12.01
N ARG A 128 -4.80 8.65 -12.19
CA ARG A 128 -6.10 9.08 -11.64
C ARG A 128 -7.24 8.07 -11.88
N SER A 129 -7.29 7.49 -13.09
CA SER A 129 -8.28 6.48 -13.46
C SER A 129 -8.24 5.23 -12.58
N GLU A 130 -7.06 4.89 -12.07
CA GLU A 130 -6.87 3.72 -11.21
C GLU A 130 -7.33 4.00 -9.77
N PHE A 131 -7.05 5.21 -9.27
CA PHE A 131 -7.61 5.71 -8.01
C PHE A 131 -9.15 5.72 -8.05
N GLU A 132 -9.73 6.25 -9.13
CA GLU A 132 -11.18 6.30 -9.33
C GLU A 132 -11.79 4.90 -9.43
N SER A 133 -11.15 3.98 -10.17
CA SER A 133 -11.59 2.58 -10.29
C SER A 133 -11.54 1.83 -8.97
N SER A 134 -10.44 1.98 -8.21
CA SER A 134 -10.28 1.34 -6.91
C SER A 134 -11.28 1.91 -5.90
N SER A 135 -11.45 3.24 -5.87
CA SER A 135 -12.44 3.90 -5.03
C SER A 135 -13.86 3.45 -5.34
N LYS A 136 -14.21 3.31 -6.63
CA LYS A 136 -15.51 2.78 -7.06
C LYS A 136 -15.70 1.34 -6.57
N TYR A 137 -14.69 0.48 -6.76
CA TYR A 137 -14.75 -0.91 -6.29
C TYR A 137 -15.03 -1.00 -4.78
N TYR A 138 -14.31 -0.25 -3.94
CA TYR A 138 -14.52 -0.31 -2.49
C TYR A 138 -15.86 0.30 -2.05
N ARG A 139 -16.37 1.32 -2.76
CA ARG A 139 -17.70 1.88 -2.52
C ARG A 139 -18.81 0.85 -2.76
N GLU A 140 -18.64 0.00 -3.77
CA GLU A 140 -19.62 -1.01 -4.17
C GLU A 140 -19.56 -2.28 -3.28
N LEU A 141 -18.62 -2.36 -2.33
CA LEU A 141 -18.60 -3.45 -1.36
C LEU A 141 -19.60 -3.21 -0.22
N ASP A 142 -20.50 -4.17 0.00
CA ASP A 142 -21.52 -4.13 1.07
C ASP A 142 -20.94 -4.01 2.49
N GLN A 143 -19.65 -4.28 2.69
CA GLN A 143 -19.01 -4.22 4.01
C GLN A 143 -18.77 -2.78 4.51
N PHE A 144 -18.73 -1.78 3.63
CA PHE A 144 -18.51 -0.39 3.99
C PHE A 144 -19.79 0.41 3.76
N THR A 145 -20.30 1.04 4.82
CA THR A 145 -21.56 1.81 4.75
C THR A 145 -21.34 3.32 4.65
N LYS A 146 -20.08 3.78 4.79
CA LYS A 146 -19.70 5.19 4.79
C LYS A 146 -18.44 5.41 3.96
N GLU A 147 -18.40 6.54 3.28
CA GLU A 147 -17.23 7.06 2.55
C GLU A 147 -16.93 8.47 3.08
N TYR A 148 -15.64 8.79 3.23
CA TYR A 148 -15.17 10.13 3.56
C TYR A 148 -13.95 10.48 2.72
N THR A 149 -13.89 11.71 2.20
CA THR A 149 -12.66 12.24 1.60
C THR A 149 -11.78 12.83 2.69
N TYR A 150 -10.64 12.19 2.94
CA TYR A 150 -9.66 12.68 3.89
C TYR A 150 -8.77 13.73 3.24
N HIS A 151 -8.72 14.92 3.84
CA HIS A 151 -7.87 16.04 3.44
C HIS A 151 -6.81 16.28 4.52
N GLY A 152 -5.58 15.87 4.25
CA GLY A 152 -4.44 16.05 5.14
C GLY A 152 -3.14 16.13 4.34
N SER A 153 -1.99 15.83 4.96
CA SER A 153 -0.71 15.68 4.24
C SER A 153 -0.70 14.51 3.26
N ILE A 154 -1.67 13.61 3.40
CA ILE A 154 -2.01 12.57 2.45
C ILE A 154 -3.50 12.77 2.17
N GLU A 155 -3.89 12.80 0.90
CA GLU A 155 -5.30 12.85 0.50
C GLU A 155 -5.80 11.47 0.10
N GLY A 156 -7.12 11.24 0.20
CA GLY A 156 -7.67 9.96 -0.26
C GLY A 156 -9.11 9.71 0.14
N LYS A 157 -9.62 8.56 -0.28
CA LYS A 157 -10.96 8.05 0.08
C LYS A 157 -10.85 7.02 1.18
N VAL A 158 -11.62 7.23 2.24
CA VAL A 158 -11.73 6.31 3.38
C VAL A 158 -13.11 5.66 3.37
N PHE A 159 -13.14 4.34 3.38
CA PHE A 159 -14.32 3.49 3.44
C PHE A 159 -14.38 2.79 4.79
N PHE A 160 -15.51 2.90 5.49
CA PHE A 160 -15.67 2.36 6.85
C PHE A 160 -17.13 2.11 7.20
N ARG A 161 -17.38 1.40 8.30
CA ARG A 161 -18.75 1.15 8.79
C ARG A 161 -19.14 2.12 9.90
N HIS A 162 -18.28 2.25 10.91
CA HIS A 162 -18.55 3.05 12.11
C HIS A 162 -17.52 4.17 12.29
N PHE A 163 -17.97 5.33 12.73
CA PHE A 163 -17.12 6.53 12.82
C PHE A 163 -15.96 6.39 13.80
N HIS A 164 -16.09 5.57 14.86
CA HIS A 164 -14.99 5.30 15.78
C HIS A 164 -13.83 4.54 15.12
N GLU A 165 -14.11 3.72 14.10
CA GLU A 165 -13.09 3.00 13.32
C GLU A 165 -12.27 3.99 12.49
N TYR A 166 -12.93 4.98 11.90
CA TYR A 166 -12.27 6.09 11.21
C TYR A 166 -11.37 6.93 12.14
N ASN A 167 -11.79 7.20 13.37
CA ASN A 167 -10.95 7.90 14.35
C ASN A 167 -9.67 7.11 14.68
N LYS A 168 -9.74 5.77 14.69
CA LYS A 168 -8.55 4.91 14.86
C LYS A 168 -7.59 5.04 13.67
N LEU A 169 -8.08 5.12 12.43
CA LEU A 169 -7.24 5.42 11.26
C LEU A 169 -6.53 6.78 11.41
N LYS A 170 -7.26 7.81 11.83
CA LYS A 170 -6.68 9.16 12.00
C LYS A 170 -5.47 9.19 12.92
N SER A 171 -5.50 8.46 14.04
CA SER A 171 -4.35 8.42 14.95
C SER A 171 -3.13 7.77 14.31
N TYR A 172 -3.30 6.73 13.49
CA TYR A 172 -2.20 6.13 12.74
C TYR A 172 -1.63 7.07 11.68
N LEU A 173 -2.50 7.70 10.88
CA LEU A 173 -2.07 8.62 9.83
C LEU A 173 -1.27 9.78 10.42
N ARG A 174 -1.72 10.34 11.56
CA ARG A 174 -1.00 11.43 12.24
C ARG A 174 0.44 11.04 12.56
N ILE A 175 0.66 9.87 13.17
CA ILE A 175 1.99 9.34 13.50
C ILE A 175 2.85 9.20 12.23
N ILE A 176 2.29 8.61 11.17
CA ILE A 176 3.02 8.38 9.91
C ILE A 176 3.46 9.71 9.29
N THR A 177 2.59 10.71 9.33
CA THR A 177 2.84 12.01 8.72
C THR A 177 3.77 12.91 9.55
N GLU A 178 3.80 12.74 10.87
CA GLU A 178 4.70 13.49 11.77
C GLU A 178 6.13 12.94 11.74
N HIS A 179 6.31 11.65 11.47
CA HIS A 179 7.62 11.00 11.58
C HIS A 179 8.41 10.85 10.26
N ASN A 180 7.84 11.14 9.08
CA ASN A 180 8.53 11.06 7.77
C ASN A 180 9.40 9.80 7.58
N SER A 181 9.00 8.68 8.20
CA SER A 181 9.86 7.52 8.39
C SER A 181 9.53 6.41 7.39
N VAL A 182 10.57 5.83 6.78
CA VAL A 182 10.49 4.74 5.79
C VAL A 182 9.95 3.43 6.40
N PHE A 183 10.04 3.27 7.72
CA PHE A 183 9.47 2.16 8.48
C PHE A 183 8.95 2.64 9.84
N LEU A 184 7.70 2.31 10.16
CA LEU A 184 7.14 2.44 11.51
C LEU A 184 6.68 1.06 11.96
N ILE A 185 7.36 0.54 12.98
CA ILE A 185 7.01 -0.69 13.67
C ILE A 185 6.71 -0.27 15.11
N ASN A 186 5.42 -0.25 15.46
CA ASN A 186 4.93 -0.02 16.82
C ASN A 186 3.98 -1.16 17.22
#